data_AF-A0A957GK38-F1
#
_entry.id   AF-A0A957GK38-F1
#
_cell.length_a   1.000
_cell.length_b   1.000
_cell.length_c   1.000
_cell.angle_alpha   90.00
_cell.angle_beta   90.00
_cell.angle_gamma   90.00
#
_symmetry.space_group_name_H-M   'P 1'
#
loop_
_entity.id
_entity.type
_entity.pdbx_description
1 polymer ?
#
loop_
_entity_poly.entity_id
_entity_poly.type
_entity_poly.pdbx_seq_one_letter_code
_entity_poly.pdbx_strand_id
1 'polypeptide(L)'
;GLTAVSLTRIEQAERFHAALLPSATPRWLSTIIGSSILITGAASLLATGIASLSTTQLGWLWLPFRFGWRVLSLTVVYLLFPLTGPIERLLQWISALFALLAAWMLENAQPPPESDFTAGQNQELIEQLTQNPGQALINWRLLFVIVLLLIVVGTVLLMGRRYRASRLGMGNGRFSRTTRQQTTPLQKPGLFDRLFGQRRSWRDAQTIRSIRRAYQQLCAAAAAAGQPRADSETPYEYLPRLGELWPHNQPDLRLITEAYVKIRYGTLPETRAELEEILAAWRRVAETEPTADA
;
A
#
# COMPACT_ATOMS: atom_id res chain seq x y z
N GLY A 1 17.95 18.02 -16.42
CA GLY A 1 19.24 17.33 -16.60
C GLY A 1 19.94 17.09 -15.28
N LEU A 2 20.45 18.15 -14.64
CA LEU A 2 21.24 18.06 -13.40
C LEU A 2 20.47 17.54 -12.17
N THR A 3 19.18 17.85 -12.05
CA THR A 3 18.32 17.36 -10.94
C THR A 3 18.03 15.87 -11.02
N ALA A 4 17.93 15.31 -12.23
CA ALA A 4 17.76 13.87 -12.43
C ALA A 4 19.05 13.13 -12.08
N VAL A 5 20.20 13.69 -12.43
CA VAL A 5 21.53 13.13 -12.10
C VAL A 5 21.79 13.19 -10.59
N SER A 6 21.41 14.29 -9.90
CA SER A 6 21.57 14.38 -8.44
C SER A 6 20.66 13.41 -7.68
N LEU A 7 19.40 13.22 -8.13
CA LEU A 7 18.49 12.24 -7.52
C LEU A 7 18.98 10.80 -7.70
N THR A 8 19.50 10.45 -8.89
CA THR A 8 20.03 9.09 -9.13
C THR A 8 21.30 8.79 -8.31
N ARG A 9 22.13 9.81 -8.04
CA ARG A 9 23.33 9.64 -7.20
C ARG A 9 22.99 9.49 -5.72
N ILE A 10 22.00 10.22 -5.23
CA ILE A 10 21.51 10.09 -3.85
C ILE A 10 20.88 8.71 -3.63
N GLU A 11 20.11 8.21 -4.60
CA GLU A 11 19.50 6.88 -4.53
C GLU A 11 20.54 5.75 -4.59
N GLN A 12 21.65 5.93 -5.33
CA GLN A 12 22.76 4.96 -5.35
C GLN A 12 23.56 4.96 -4.04
N ALA A 13 23.70 6.11 -3.37
CA ALA A 13 24.41 6.19 -2.08
C ALA A 13 23.65 5.49 -0.94
N GLU A 14 22.32 5.56 -0.95
CA GLU A 14 21.47 4.88 0.06
C GLU A 14 21.47 3.35 -0.10
N ARG A 15 21.56 2.82 -1.33
CA ARG A 15 21.50 1.37 -1.57
C ARG A 15 22.73 0.61 -1.07
N PHE A 16 23.90 1.27 -0.99
CA PHE A 16 25.09 0.67 -0.38
C PHE A 16 25.07 0.70 1.16
N HIS A 17 24.29 1.61 1.78
CA HIS A 17 24.20 1.74 3.24
C HIS A 17 23.02 0.98 3.86
N ALA A 18 22.02 0.56 3.06
CA ALA A 18 20.81 -0.09 3.57
C ALA A 18 20.96 -1.57 4.00
N ALA A 19 22.15 -2.19 3.83
CA ALA A 19 22.42 -3.56 4.26
C ALA A 19 23.01 -3.66 5.68
N LEU A 20 23.42 -2.54 6.26
CA LEU A 20 23.82 -2.44 7.66
C LEU A 20 22.82 -1.50 8.30
N LEU A 21 21.94 -2.02 9.16
CA LEU A 21 21.23 -1.16 10.11
C LEU A 21 22.30 -0.31 10.79
N PRO A 22 22.33 1.03 10.61
CA PRO A 22 23.32 1.84 11.28
C PRO A 22 23.00 1.71 12.75
N SER A 23 23.87 1.02 13.49
CA SER A 23 23.96 1.26 14.92
C SER A 23 24.08 2.78 15.05
N ALA A 24 23.23 3.37 15.91
CA ALA A 24 23.18 4.80 16.14
C ALA A 24 24.53 5.25 16.70
N THR A 25 25.49 5.49 15.81
CA THR A 25 26.83 5.91 16.21
C THR A 25 26.74 7.35 16.70
N PRO A 26 27.44 7.70 17.78
CA PRO A 26 27.40 9.05 18.37
C PRO A 26 27.67 10.16 17.34
N ARG A 27 28.42 9.84 16.28
CA ARG A 27 28.74 10.72 15.16
C ARG A 27 27.50 11.11 14.34
N TRP A 28 26.57 10.20 14.08
CA TRP A 28 25.33 10.50 13.34
C TRP A 28 24.37 11.38 14.15
N LEU A 29 24.29 11.16 15.46
CA LEU A 29 23.49 12.02 16.33
C LEU A 29 24.08 13.44 16.39
N SER A 30 25.41 13.57 16.48
CA SER A 30 26.08 14.87 16.50
C SER A 30 25.91 15.66 15.21
N THR A 31 25.82 15.00 14.04
CA THR A 31 25.60 15.69 12.77
C THR A 31 24.17 16.19 12.64
N ILE A 32 23.18 15.45 13.16
CA ILE A 32 21.78 15.90 13.19
C ILE A 32 21.60 17.05 14.17
N ILE A 33 22.12 16.92 15.39
CA ILE A 33 22.00 17.99 16.40
C ILE A 33 22.77 19.22 15.93
N GLY A 34 23.98 19.05 15.41
CA GLY A 34 24.80 20.15 14.88
C GLY A 34 24.13 20.87 13.71
N SER A 35 23.57 20.13 12.73
CA SER A 35 22.85 20.75 11.61
C SER A 35 21.57 21.45 12.05
N SER A 36 20.81 20.88 12.99
CA SER A 36 19.60 21.52 13.51
C SER A 36 19.91 22.83 14.24
N ILE A 37 20.97 22.86 15.06
CA ILE A 37 21.42 24.08 15.76
C ILE A 37 21.90 25.11 14.75
N LEU A 38 22.68 24.70 13.74
CA LEU A 38 23.21 25.61 12.73
C LEU A 38 22.10 26.23 11.87
N ILE A 39 21.12 25.42 11.44
CA ILE A 39 19.96 25.91 10.69
C ILE A 39 19.11 26.86 11.53
N THR A 40 18.82 26.48 12.78
CA THR A 40 17.98 27.30 13.68
C THR A 40 18.68 28.60 14.05
N GLY A 41 20.00 28.55 14.29
CA GLY A 41 20.84 29.72 14.55
C GLY A 41 20.91 30.66 13.34
N ALA A 42 21.13 30.12 12.14
CA ALA A 42 21.15 30.90 10.91
C ALA A 42 19.79 31.56 10.63
N ALA A 43 18.69 30.82 10.81
CA ALA A 43 17.33 31.34 10.66
C ALA A 43 17.02 32.44 11.70
N SER A 44 17.46 32.27 12.94
CA SER A 44 17.28 33.25 14.01
C SER A 44 18.10 34.52 13.73
N LEU A 45 19.35 34.39 13.29
CA LEU A 45 20.20 35.52 12.89
C LEU A 45 19.62 36.29 11.71
N LEU A 46 19.12 35.58 10.69
CA LEU A 46 18.40 36.18 9.58
C LEU A 46 17.13 36.90 10.05
N ALA A 47 16.33 36.28 10.92
CA ALA A 47 15.13 36.88 11.48
C ALA A 47 15.45 38.15 12.28
N THR A 48 16.51 38.15 13.10
CA THR A 48 16.94 39.34 13.85
C THR A 48 17.51 40.43 12.95
N GLY A 49 18.26 40.07 11.90
CA GLY A 49 18.77 41.03 10.92
C GLY A 49 17.63 41.69 10.14
N ILE A 50 16.63 40.90 9.75
CA ILE A 50 15.42 41.39 9.07
C ILE A 50 14.55 42.22 10.02
N ALA A 51 14.47 41.87 11.31
CA ALA A 51 13.73 42.64 12.31
C ALA A 51 14.41 43.96 12.69
N SER A 52 15.74 44.04 12.60
CA SER A 52 16.50 45.29 12.84
C SER A 52 16.39 46.30 11.69
N LEU A 53 16.02 45.84 10.49
CA LEU A 53 15.69 46.73 9.37
C LEU A 53 14.32 47.34 9.68
N SER A 54 14.30 48.65 9.95
CA SER A 54 13.08 49.38 10.34
C SER A 54 11.88 48.99 9.47
N THR A 55 10.78 48.59 10.11
CA THR A 55 9.52 48.14 9.49
C THR A 55 8.94 49.13 8.47
N THR A 56 9.35 50.39 8.54
CA THR A 56 8.99 51.46 7.61
C THR A 56 9.68 51.34 6.24
N GLN A 57 10.90 50.81 6.15
CA GLN A 57 11.62 50.68 4.88
C GLN A 57 11.34 49.36 4.13
N LEU A 58 10.89 48.30 4.82
CA LEU A 58 10.52 47.02 4.18
C LEU A 58 9.03 46.89 3.84
N GLY A 59 8.19 47.84 4.24
CA GLY A 59 6.75 47.78 4.02
C GLY A 59 6.35 47.61 2.55
N TRP A 60 7.12 48.19 1.63
CA TRP A 60 6.86 48.09 0.19
C TRP A 60 7.10 46.67 -0.37
N LEU A 61 8.04 45.90 0.20
CA LEU A 61 8.27 44.49 -0.16
C LEU A 61 7.25 43.55 0.50
N TRP A 62 6.72 43.93 1.66
CA TRP A 62 5.70 43.16 2.37
C TRP A 62 4.32 43.23 1.69
N LEU A 63 4.05 44.30 0.94
CA LEU A 63 2.78 44.50 0.22
C LEU A 63 2.48 43.39 -0.82
N PRO A 64 3.38 43.09 -1.79
CA PRO A 64 3.14 42.01 -2.76
C PRO A 64 3.09 40.64 -2.08
N PHE A 65 3.83 40.43 -0.99
CA PHE A 65 3.78 39.18 -0.24
C PHE A 65 2.41 38.97 0.44
N ARG A 66 1.85 39.99 1.11
CA ARG A 66 0.49 39.92 1.70
C ARG A 66 -0.57 39.74 0.63
N PHE A 67 -0.42 40.40 -0.51
CA PHE A 67 -1.32 40.23 -1.64
C PHE A 67 -1.27 38.79 -2.16
N GLY A 68 -0.07 38.27 -2.42
CA GLY A 68 0.14 36.88 -2.85
C GLY A 68 -0.41 35.87 -1.83
N TRP A 69 -0.18 36.10 -0.54
CA TRP A 69 -0.73 35.25 0.53
C TRP A 69 -2.26 35.28 0.59
N ARG A 70 -2.88 36.46 0.47
CA ARG A 70 -4.35 36.59 0.42
C ARG A 70 -4.92 35.86 -0.79
N VAL A 71 -4.37 36.08 -1.97
CA VAL A 71 -4.80 35.40 -3.21
C VAL A 71 -4.62 33.90 -3.08
N LEU A 72 -3.49 33.43 -2.57
CA LEU A 72 -3.23 32.01 -2.34
C LEU A 72 -4.26 31.42 -1.35
N SER A 73 -4.49 32.08 -0.22
CA SER A 73 -5.45 31.61 0.79
C SER A 73 -6.88 31.56 0.24
N LEU A 74 -7.32 32.58 -0.51
CA LEU A 74 -8.63 32.60 -1.15
C LEU A 74 -8.75 31.51 -2.21
N THR A 75 -7.70 31.29 -3.00
CA THR A 75 -7.66 30.23 -4.02
C THR A 75 -7.78 28.85 -3.38
N VAL A 76 -7.03 28.62 -2.29
CA VAL A 76 -7.11 27.37 -1.52
C VAL A 76 -8.50 27.18 -0.93
N VAL A 77 -9.08 28.21 -0.28
CA VAL A 77 -10.44 28.14 0.26
C VAL A 77 -11.45 27.84 -0.84
N TYR A 78 -11.33 28.47 -2.01
CA TYR A 78 -12.21 28.24 -3.15
C TYR A 78 -12.08 26.82 -3.72
N LEU A 79 -10.87 26.28 -3.79
CA LEU A 79 -10.62 24.89 -4.21
C LEU A 79 -11.13 23.87 -3.19
N LEU A 80 -11.11 24.21 -1.90
CA LEU A 80 -11.60 23.35 -0.83
C LEU A 80 -13.12 23.43 -0.65
N PHE A 81 -13.75 24.55 -1.01
CA PHE A 81 -15.20 24.75 -0.91
C PHE A 81 -16.03 23.60 -1.52
N PRO A 82 -15.78 23.12 -2.76
CA PRO A 82 -16.55 22.01 -3.33
C PRO A 82 -16.35 20.67 -2.61
N LEU A 83 -15.32 20.54 -1.77
CA LEU A 83 -15.10 19.34 -0.95
C LEU A 83 -15.98 19.31 0.31
N THR A 84 -16.53 20.44 0.73
CA THR A 84 -17.40 20.51 1.93
C THR A 84 -18.68 19.68 1.76
N GLY A 85 -19.32 19.76 0.59
CA GLY A 85 -20.53 18.99 0.27
C GLY A 85 -20.37 17.47 0.37
N PRO A 86 -19.40 16.83 -0.30
CA PRO A 86 -19.19 15.39 -0.16
C PRO A 86 -18.74 14.99 1.26
N ILE A 87 -18.00 15.83 1.98
CA ILE A 87 -17.67 15.59 3.39
C ILE A 87 -18.93 15.57 4.24
N GLU A 88 -19.83 16.54 4.05
CA GLU A 88 -21.10 16.60 4.78
C GLU A 88 -21.97 15.37 4.50
N ARG A 89 -22.11 14.97 3.22
CA ARG A 89 -22.84 13.75 2.84
C ARG A 89 -22.22 12.49 3.47
N LEU A 90 -20.89 12.41 3.51
CA LEU A 90 -20.19 11.30 4.14
C LEU A 90 -20.48 11.27 5.65
N LEU A 91 -20.43 12.42 6.33
CA LEU A 91 -20.74 12.52 7.75
C LEU A 91 -22.20 12.14 8.06
N GLN A 92 -23.14 12.56 7.21
CA GLN A 92 -24.55 12.15 7.31
C GLN A 92 -24.74 10.64 7.08
N TRP A 93 -24.01 10.06 6.13
CA TRP A 93 -24.04 8.60 5.91
C TRP A 93 -23.47 7.84 7.10
N ILE A 94 -22.35 8.31 7.67
CA ILE A 94 -21.75 7.73 8.88
C ILE A 94 -22.71 7.84 10.07
N SER A 95 -23.33 9.00 10.29
CA SER A 95 -24.27 9.17 11.40
C SER A 95 -25.50 8.29 11.25
N ALA A 96 -26.03 8.12 10.04
CA ALA A 96 -27.12 7.19 9.76
C ALA A 96 -26.73 5.74 10.05
N LEU A 97 -25.50 5.33 9.69
CA LEU A 97 -24.96 4.01 10.00
C LEU A 97 -24.86 3.80 11.53
N PHE A 98 -24.36 4.80 12.27
CA PHE A 98 -24.30 4.75 13.73
C PHE A 98 -25.69 4.69 14.37
N ALA A 99 -26.67 5.42 13.84
CA ALA A 99 -28.04 5.37 14.32
C ALA A 99 -28.66 3.99 14.12
N LEU A 100 -28.45 3.37 12.95
CA LEU A 100 -28.87 1.98 12.69
C LEU A 100 -28.20 0.99 13.65
N LEU A 101 -26.90 1.12 13.85
CA LEU A 101 -26.15 0.28 14.78
C LEU A 101 -26.65 0.46 16.22
N ALA A 102 -26.90 1.70 16.65
CA ALA A 102 -27.41 1.99 17.99
C ALA A 102 -28.82 1.44 18.19
N ALA A 103 -29.69 1.53 17.19
CA ALA A 103 -31.02 0.92 17.22
C ALA A 103 -30.92 -0.61 17.33
N TRP A 104 -30.06 -1.24 16.52
CA TRP A 104 -29.80 -2.68 16.59
C TRP A 104 -29.23 -3.09 17.95
N MET A 105 -28.29 -2.30 18.50
CA MET A 105 -27.75 -2.53 19.84
C MET A 105 -28.84 -2.44 20.90
N LEU A 106 -29.74 -1.47 20.82
CA LEU A 106 -30.81 -1.29 21.80
C LEU A 106 -31.86 -2.40 21.72
N GLU A 107 -32.18 -2.87 20.51
CA GLU A 107 -33.10 -3.99 20.28
C GLU A 107 -32.52 -5.33 20.80
N ASN A 108 -31.21 -5.53 20.65
CA ASN A 108 -30.52 -6.75 21.08
C ASN A 108 -29.89 -6.64 22.47
N ALA A 109 -29.92 -5.45 23.08
CA ALA A 109 -29.48 -5.26 24.45
C ALA A 109 -30.48 -5.99 25.35
N GLN A 110 -30.00 -7.04 26.03
CA GLN A 110 -30.75 -7.56 27.16
C GLN A 110 -30.92 -6.41 28.16
N PRO A 111 -32.13 -6.24 28.75
CA PRO A 111 -32.28 -5.30 29.86
C PRO A 111 -31.16 -5.61 30.85
N PRO A 112 -30.35 -4.61 31.25
CA PRO A 112 -29.30 -4.87 32.20
C PRO A 112 -29.93 -5.56 33.42
N PRO A 113 -29.28 -6.59 33.99
CA PRO A 113 -29.75 -7.14 35.26
C PRO A 113 -29.97 -5.94 36.19
N GLU A 114 -31.14 -5.89 36.85
CA GLU A 114 -31.46 -4.89 37.86
C GLU A 114 -30.27 -4.79 38.81
N SER A 115 -29.42 -3.83 38.50
CA SER A 115 -28.26 -3.49 39.26
C SER A 115 -28.63 -2.12 39.79
N ASP A 116 -28.40 -1.91 41.08
CA ASP A 116 -28.74 -0.72 41.85
C ASP A 116 -28.04 0.58 41.36
N PHE A 117 -27.65 0.65 40.09
CA PHE A 117 -27.26 1.86 39.39
C PHE A 117 -28.48 2.78 39.28
N THR A 118 -28.64 3.59 40.32
CA THR A 118 -29.67 4.61 40.50
C THR A 118 -29.85 5.45 39.25
N ALA A 119 -31.04 5.42 38.66
CA ALA A 119 -31.46 6.21 37.50
C ALA A 119 -31.15 7.72 37.62
N GLY A 120 -31.00 8.25 38.84
CA GLY A 120 -30.60 9.64 39.08
C GLY A 120 -29.21 10.02 38.54
N GLN A 121 -28.25 9.09 38.53
CA GLN A 121 -26.86 9.39 38.17
C GLN A 121 -26.68 9.63 36.65
N ASN A 122 -27.48 8.95 35.83
CA ASN A 122 -27.49 9.15 34.38
C ASN A 122 -28.20 10.44 33.98
N GLN A 123 -29.22 10.84 34.75
CA GLN A 123 -30.00 12.05 34.47
C GLN A 123 -29.18 13.31 34.76
N GLU A 124 -28.39 13.31 35.83
CA GLU A 124 -27.44 14.37 36.17
C GLU A 124 -26.32 14.51 35.10
N LEU A 125 -25.86 13.40 34.53
CA LEU A 125 -24.84 13.38 33.48
C LEU A 125 -25.38 13.97 32.15
N ILE A 126 -26.62 13.64 31.79
CA ILE A 126 -27.29 14.17 30.59
C ILE A 126 -27.56 15.68 30.76
N GLU A 127 -27.96 16.12 31.96
CA GLU A 127 -28.22 17.52 32.25
C GLU A 127 -26.92 18.35 32.24
N GLN A 128 -25.81 17.81 32.74
CA GLN A 128 -24.47 18.42 32.64
C GLN A 128 -23.97 18.56 31.19
N LEU A 129 -24.20 17.55 30.34
CA LEU A 129 -23.82 17.60 28.92
C LEU A 129 -24.63 18.64 28.13
N THR A 130 -25.87 18.90 28.56
CA THR A 130 -26.77 19.87 27.92
C THR A 130 -26.47 21.31 28.36
N GLN A 131 -26.05 21.52 29.61
CA GLN A 131 -25.74 22.84 30.16
C GLN A 131 -24.37 23.39 29.75
N ASN A 132 -23.43 22.56 29.28
CA ASN A 132 -22.06 23.00 28.97
C ASN A 132 -21.58 22.53 27.57
N PRO A 133 -22.11 23.11 26.48
CA PRO A 133 -21.83 22.68 25.10
C PRO A 133 -20.34 22.77 24.71
N GLY A 134 -19.54 23.57 25.45
CA GLY A 134 -18.09 23.65 25.25
C GLY A 134 -17.33 22.35 25.52
N GLN A 135 -17.78 21.51 26.45
CA GLN A 135 -17.15 20.21 26.71
C GLN A 135 -17.52 19.16 25.64
N ALA A 136 -18.73 19.22 25.08
CA ALA A 136 -19.12 18.39 23.95
C ALA A 136 -18.23 18.68 22.71
N LEU A 137 -17.87 19.93 22.44
CA LEU A 137 -16.93 20.30 21.37
C LEU A 137 -15.51 19.72 21.59
N ILE A 138 -15.05 19.59 22.84
CA ILE A 138 -13.73 19.01 23.16
C ILE A 138 -13.71 17.52 22.83
N ASN A 139 -14.81 16.80 23.08
CA ASN A 139 -14.93 15.37 22.77
C ASN A 139 -14.95 15.10 21.25
N TRP A 140 -15.63 15.95 20.47
CA TRP A 140 -15.62 15.84 19.00
C TRP A 140 -14.24 16.14 18.39
N ARG A 141 -13.48 17.08 18.96
CA ARG A 141 -12.09 17.34 18.55
C ARG A 141 -11.18 16.15 18.84
N LEU A 142 -11.33 15.50 19.99
CA LEU A 142 -10.60 14.28 20.33
C LEU A 142 -10.92 13.13 19.37
N LEU A 143 -12.20 12.90 19.08
CA LEU A 143 -12.65 11.92 18.09
C LEU A 143 -12.07 12.20 16.70
N PHE A 144 -12.07 13.46 16.26
CA PHE A 144 -11.48 13.87 14.99
C PHE A 144 -9.98 13.59 14.94
N VAL A 145 -9.24 13.91 16.02
CA VAL A 145 -7.80 13.62 16.12
C VAL A 145 -7.52 12.11 16.10
N ILE A 146 -8.34 11.30 16.79
CA ILE A 146 -8.20 9.84 16.79
C ILE A 146 -8.46 9.26 15.39
N VAL A 147 -9.49 9.73 14.69
CA VAL A 147 -9.79 9.32 13.31
C VAL A 147 -8.68 9.73 12.36
N LEU A 148 -8.18 10.96 12.48
CA LEU A 148 -7.05 11.46 11.68
C LEU A 148 -5.79 10.59 11.93
N LEU A 149 -5.50 10.27 13.19
CA LEU A 149 -4.39 9.40 13.58
C LEU A 149 -4.54 8.00 12.98
N LEU A 150 -5.74 7.42 13.03
CA LEU A 150 -6.03 6.11 12.42
C LEU A 150 -5.86 6.13 10.89
N ILE A 151 -6.24 7.21 10.22
CA ILE A 151 -6.02 7.38 8.77
C ILE A 151 -4.52 7.47 8.47
N VAL A 152 -3.75 8.23 9.25
CA VAL A 152 -2.29 8.36 9.10
C VAL A 152 -1.60 7.01 9.36
N VAL A 153 -1.96 6.32 10.43
CA VAL A 153 -1.42 4.98 10.75
C VAL A 153 -1.80 3.99 9.64
N GLY A 154 -3.05 4.00 9.19
CA GLY A 154 -3.52 3.15 8.09
C GLY A 154 -2.77 3.40 6.78
N THR A 155 -2.55 4.65 6.42
CA THR A 155 -1.77 5.02 5.22
C THR A 155 -0.31 4.62 5.37
N VAL A 156 0.33 4.85 6.52
CA VAL A 156 1.71 4.39 6.80
C VAL A 156 1.81 2.86 6.74
N LEU A 157 0.84 2.12 7.28
CA LEU A 157 0.81 0.66 7.22
C LEU A 157 0.60 0.14 5.79
N LEU A 158 -0.30 0.77 5.02
CA LEU A 158 -0.51 0.45 3.60
C LEU A 158 0.74 0.75 2.77
N MET A 159 1.40 1.89 3.01
CA MET A 159 2.63 2.30 2.36
C MET A 159 3.77 1.35 2.74
N GLY A 160 3.91 1.01 4.02
CA GLY A 160 4.91 0.06 4.53
C GLY A 160 4.71 -1.36 3.98
N ARG A 161 3.46 -1.81 3.86
CA ARG A 161 3.14 -3.08 3.19
C ARG A 161 3.52 -3.05 1.71
N ARG A 162 3.25 -1.94 1.00
CA ARG A 162 3.65 -1.76 -0.40
C ARG A 162 5.17 -1.69 -0.57
N TYR A 163 5.87 -0.95 0.28
CA TYR A 163 7.33 -0.84 0.24
C TYR A 163 8.03 -2.18 0.57
N ARG A 164 7.51 -2.95 1.53
CA ARG A 164 8.00 -4.31 1.81
C ARG A 164 7.75 -5.25 0.64
N ALA A 165 6.60 -5.17 -0.02
CA ALA A 165 6.30 -5.95 -1.21
C ALA A 165 7.23 -5.61 -2.40
N SER A 166 7.67 -4.36 -2.52
CA SER A 166 8.62 -3.93 -3.56
C SER A 166 10.06 -4.40 -3.30
N ARG A 167 10.50 -4.52 -2.04
CA ARG A 167 11.86 -4.98 -1.71
C ARG A 167 12.07 -6.49 -1.89
N LEU A 168 11.01 -7.31 -1.81
CA LEU A 168 11.09 -8.74 -2.13
C LEU A 168 11.06 -9.02 -3.66
N GLY A 169 10.85 -8.00 -4.50
CA GLY A 169 10.82 -8.13 -5.96
C GLY A 169 12.10 -7.69 -6.69
N MET A 170 13.11 -7.15 -6.00
CA MET A 170 14.32 -6.59 -6.63
C MET A 170 15.54 -7.52 -6.61
N GLY A 171 15.31 -8.83 -6.49
CA GLY A 171 16.38 -9.83 -6.55
C GLY A 171 16.76 -10.31 -7.95
N ASN A 172 15.92 -10.14 -8.98
CA ASN A 172 16.21 -10.66 -10.34
C ASN A 172 15.56 -9.82 -11.44
N GLY A 173 16.13 -8.65 -11.70
CA GLY A 173 15.65 -7.69 -12.70
C GLY A 173 16.70 -7.26 -13.72
N ARG A 174 17.60 -8.14 -14.14
CA ARG A 174 18.27 -8.01 -15.45
C ARG A 174 17.48 -8.85 -16.45
N PHE A 175 16.54 -8.25 -17.18
CA PHE A 175 16.23 -8.71 -18.54
C PHE A 175 15.61 -7.58 -19.36
N SER A 176 16.51 -7.01 -20.16
CA SER A 176 16.36 -6.34 -21.45
C SER A 176 14.94 -6.08 -21.96
N ARG A 177 14.60 -4.79 -22.01
CA ARG A 177 13.75 -4.22 -23.06
C ARG A 177 14.47 -4.36 -24.40
N THR A 178 14.18 -5.42 -25.16
CA THR A 178 14.48 -5.47 -26.58
C THR A 178 13.37 -6.19 -27.33
N THR A 179 12.68 -5.40 -28.15
CA THR A 179 12.11 -5.77 -29.46
C THR A 179 10.89 -6.70 -29.48
N ARG A 180 9.70 -6.11 -29.69
CA ARG A 180 8.84 -6.49 -30.83
C ARG A 180 7.88 -5.35 -31.17
N GLN A 181 8.22 -4.60 -32.22
CA GLN A 181 7.25 -3.85 -33.01
C GLN A 181 6.31 -4.87 -33.67
N GLN A 182 5.03 -4.82 -33.35
CA GLN A 182 3.98 -5.23 -34.27
C GLN A 182 2.97 -4.09 -34.35
N THR A 183 2.89 -3.55 -35.54
CA THR A 183 2.05 -2.45 -35.98
C THR A 183 0.57 -2.82 -35.91
N THR A 184 -0.20 -2.14 -35.07
CA THR A 184 -1.65 -2.01 -35.22
C THR A 184 -1.99 -0.51 -35.28
N PRO A 185 -2.84 -0.07 -36.21
CA PRO A 185 -3.09 1.35 -36.40
C PRO A 185 -4.03 1.91 -35.32
N LEU A 186 -3.60 3.02 -34.73
CA LEU A 186 -4.37 4.14 -34.20
C LEU A 186 -5.64 3.84 -33.38
N GLN A 187 -5.44 3.71 -32.06
CA GLN A 187 -6.34 4.32 -31.09
C GLN A 187 -5.49 4.94 -29.99
N LYS A 188 -5.50 6.27 -29.89
CA LYS A 188 -4.81 6.99 -28.81
C LYS A 188 -5.46 6.53 -27.49
N PRO A 189 -4.75 5.82 -26.60
CA PRO A 189 -5.36 5.36 -25.37
C PRO A 189 -5.75 6.58 -24.54
N GLY A 190 -7.03 6.67 -24.20
CA GLY A 190 -7.54 7.75 -23.38
C GLY A 190 -6.83 7.77 -22.03
N LEU A 191 -6.73 8.95 -21.40
CA LEU A 191 -6.19 9.10 -20.05
C LEU A 191 -6.92 8.16 -19.04
N PHE A 192 -8.19 7.84 -19.33
CA PHE A 192 -9.02 6.89 -18.60
C PHE A 192 -8.55 5.43 -18.69
N ASP A 193 -7.99 4.95 -19.82
CA ASP A 193 -7.45 3.59 -19.92
C ASP A 193 -6.22 3.37 -19.05
N ARG A 194 -5.43 4.42 -18.79
CA ARG A 194 -4.29 4.37 -17.87
C ARG A 194 -4.70 4.27 -16.41
N LEU A 195 -5.86 4.82 -16.05
CA LEU A 195 -6.39 4.78 -14.69
C LEU A 195 -7.19 3.49 -14.42
N PHE A 196 -7.95 3.00 -15.39
CA PHE A 196 -8.79 1.81 -15.23
C PHE A 196 -8.13 0.50 -15.69
N GLY A 197 -7.08 0.53 -16.51
CA GLY A 197 -6.28 -0.63 -16.90
C GLY A 197 -5.50 -1.27 -15.73
N GLN A 198 -5.37 -0.55 -14.61
CA GLN A 198 -4.68 -1.02 -13.42
C GLN A 198 -5.42 -2.18 -12.74
N ARG A 199 -6.75 -2.31 -12.86
CA ARG A 199 -7.48 -3.47 -12.30
C ARG A 199 -7.18 -4.80 -13.01
N ARG A 200 -6.93 -4.78 -14.32
CA ARG A 200 -6.55 -6.00 -15.08
C ARG A 200 -5.15 -6.46 -14.68
N SER A 201 -4.20 -5.52 -14.68
CA SER A 201 -2.80 -5.78 -14.30
C SER A 201 -2.64 -6.42 -12.91
N TRP A 202 -3.47 -6.07 -11.93
CA TRP A 202 -3.38 -6.66 -10.58
C TRP A 202 -3.89 -8.10 -10.54
N ARG A 203 -4.97 -8.40 -11.30
CA ARG A 203 -5.47 -9.78 -11.44
C ARG A 203 -4.46 -10.64 -12.18
N ASP A 204 -3.90 -10.13 -13.28
CA ASP A 204 -2.88 -10.82 -14.07
C ASP A 204 -1.64 -11.12 -13.22
N ALA A 205 -1.20 -10.16 -12.41
CA ALA A 205 -0.10 -10.37 -11.47
C ALA A 205 -0.40 -11.43 -10.41
N GLN A 206 -1.65 -11.52 -9.94
CA GLN A 206 -2.06 -12.55 -8.99
C GLN A 206 -2.11 -13.94 -9.64
N THR A 207 -2.66 -14.05 -10.85
CA THR A 207 -2.69 -15.27 -11.67
C THR A 207 -1.28 -15.81 -11.96
N ILE A 208 -0.35 -14.92 -12.34
CA ILE A 208 1.06 -15.28 -12.58
C ILE A 208 1.68 -15.88 -11.31
N ARG A 209 1.42 -15.26 -10.16
CA ARG A 209 1.98 -15.69 -8.87
C ARG A 209 1.42 -17.03 -8.44
N SER A 210 0.12 -17.27 -8.59
CA SER A 210 -0.51 -18.53 -8.20
C SER A 210 0.01 -19.70 -9.02
N ILE A 211 0.13 -19.55 -10.34
CA ILE A 211 0.63 -20.63 -11.20
C ILE A 211 2.13 -20.87 -10.97
N ARG A 212 2.94 -19.81 -10.80
CA ARG A 212 4.36 -19.97 -10.44
C ARG A 212 4.52 -20.73 -9.12
N ARG A 213 3.68 -20.43 -8.13
CA ARG A 213 3.71 -21.09 -6.83
C ARG A 213 3.32 -22.56 -6.93
N ALA A 214 2.29 -22.91 -7.71
CA ALA A 214 1.90 -24.30 -7.93
C ALA A 214 3.04 -25.11 -8.55
N TYR A 215 3.68 -24.60 -9.61
CA TYR A 215 4.82 -25.28 -10.24
C TYR A 215 6.03 -25.40 -9.29
N GLN A 216 6.31 -24.37 -8.48
CA GLN A 216 7.39 -24.44 -7.48
C GLN A 216 7.12 -25.48 -6.40
N GLN A 217 5.87 -25.61 -5.95
CA GLN A 217 5.48 -26.62 -4.98
C GLN A 217 5.58 -28.04 -5.58
N LEU A 218 5.24 -28.20 -6.85
CA LEU A 218 5.45 -29.45 -7.59
C LEU A 218 6.93 -29.84 -7.61
N CYS A 219 7.82 -28.91 -8.00
CA CYS A 219 9.27 -29.16 -7.97
C CYS A 219 9.79 -29.47 -6.56
N ALA A 220 9.25 -28.80 -5.53
CA ALA A 220 9.65 -29.06 -4.15
C ALA A 220 9.20 -30.44 -3.66
N ALA A 221 7.99 -30.88 -4.03
CA ALA A 221 7.51 -32.23 -3.72
C ALA A 221 8.36 -33.30 -4.41
N ALA A 222 8.72 -33.09 -5.67
CA ALA A 222 9.60 -34.00 -6.41
C ALA A 222 11.03 -34.04 -5.85
N ALA A 223 11.55 -32.89 -5.41
CA ALA A 223 12.83 -32.83 -4.72
C ALA A 223 12.82 -33.57 -3.37
N ALA A 224 11.70 -33.48 -2.62
CA ALA A 224 11.51 -34.25 -1.39
C ALA A 224 11.44 -35.77 -1.64
N ALA A 225 10.94 -36.18 -2.81
CA ALA A 225 10.94 -37.56 -3.29
C ALA A 225 12.27 -38.03 -3.91
N GLY A 226 13.34 -37.24 -3.80
CA GLY A 226 14.68 -37.62 -4.26
C GLY A 226 15.00 -37.30 -5.73
N GLN A 227 14.08 -36.68 -6.47
CA GLN A 227 14.28 -36.31 -7.87
C GLN A 227 14.22 -34.79 -8.08
N PRO A 228 15.21 -34.01 -7.62
CA PRO A 228 15.24 -32.56 -7.85
C PRO A 228 15.45 -32.21 -9.33
N ARG A 229 14.81 -31.12 -9.77
CA ARG A 229 15.05 -30.52 -11.09
C ARG A 229 16.44 -29.86 -11.15
N ALA A 230 17.18 -30.06 -12.23
CA ALA A 230 18.47 -29.39 -12.42
C ALA A 230 18.28 -27.92 -12.88
N ASP A 231 19.21 -27.04 -12.53
CA ASP A 231 19.12 -25.61 -12.87
C ASP A 231 19.07 -25.34 -14.39
N SER A 232 19.79 -26.15 -15.18
CA SER A 232 19.84 -26.06 -16.64
C SER A 232 18.68 -26.74 -17.36
N GLU A 233 17.93 -27.59 -16.67
CA GLU A 233 16.89 -28.41 -17.26
C GLU A 233 15.62 -27.62 -17.54
N THR A 234 15.04 -27.75 -18.72
CA THR A 234 13.79 -27.07 -19.06
C THR A 234 12.57 -27.72 -18.37
N PRO A 235 11.46 -26.99 -18.15
CA PRO A 235 10.25 -27.59 -17.57
C PRO A 235 9.73 -28.80 -18.34
N TYR A 236 9.88 -28.83 -19.67
CA TYR A 236 9.49 -29.96 -20.50
C TYR A 236 10.44 -31.15 -20.39
N GLU A 237 11.75 -30.91 -20.22
CA GLU A 237 12.74 -31.97 -19.96
C GLU A 237 12.52 -32.65 -18.61
N TYR A 238 12.01 -31.90 -17.62
CA TYR A 238 11.72 -32.42 -16.29
C TYR A 238 10.39 -33.18 -16.19
N LEU A 239 9.48 -32.95 -17.14
CA LEU A 239 8.14 -33.52 -17.15
C LEU A 239 8.12 -35.08 -17.15
N PRO A 240 8.94 -35.79 -17.96
CA PRO A 240 8.99 -37.26 -17.91
C PRO A 240 9.33 -37.80 -16.52
N ARG A 241 10.29 -37.18 -15.82
CA ARG A 241 10.70 -37.56 -14.47
C ARG A 241 9.61 -37.30 -13.43
N LEU A 242 8.89 -36.19 -13.55
CA LEU A 242 7.67 -35.97 -12.77
C LEU A 242 6.62 -37.06 -13.05
N GLY A 243 6.52 -37.50 -14.30
CA GLY A 243 5.63 -38.56 -14.72
C GLY A 243 5.94 -39.94 -14.14
N GLU A 244 7.20 -40.20 -13.80
CA GLU A 244 7.63 -41.42 -13.09
C GLU A 244 7.18 -41.38 -11.61
N LEU A 245 7.24 -40.20 -10.97
CA LEU A 245 6.80 -40.01 -9.58
C LEU A 245 5.29 -39.99 -9.39
N TRP A 246 4.54 -39.51 -10.41
CA TRP A 246 3.07 -39.50 -10.40
C TRP A 246 2.50 -40.12 -11.69
N PRO A 247 2.56 -41.46 -11.83
CA PRO A 247 2.12 -42.13 -13.05
C PRO A 247 0.63 -41.89 -13.37
N HIS A 248 -0.19 -41.76 -12.34
CA HIS A 248 -1.64 -41.56 -12.46
C HIS A 248 -2.04 -40.10 -12.73
N ASN A 249 -1.13 -39.14 -12.60
CA ASN A 249 -1.42 -37.71 -12.73
C ASN A 249 -0.68 -37.02 -13.90
N GLN A 250 -0.15 -37.80 -14.84
CA GLN A 250 0.45 -37.32 -16.10
C GLN A 250 -0.30 -36.17 -16.80
N PRO A 251 -1.65 -36.21 -16.97
CA PRO A 251 -2.36 -35.09 -17.61
C PRO A 251 -2.31 -33.80 -16.77
N ASP A 252 -2.40 -33.92 -15.45
CA ASP A 252 -2.35 -32.78 -14.53
C ASP A 252 -0.94 -32.16 -14.51
N LEU A 253 0.10 -32.99 -14.51
CA LEU A 253 1.50 -32.55 -14.60
C LEU A 253 1.77 -31.75 -15.88
N ARG A 254 1.22 -32.21 -17.02
CA ARG A 254 1.31 -31.49 -18.31
C ARG A 254 0.62 -30.14 -18.23
N LEU A 255 -0.62 -30.09 -17.73
CA LEU A 255 -1.39 -28.85 -17.62
C LEU A 255 -0.67 -27.79 -16.79
N ILE A 256 -0.13 -28.16 -15.62
CA ILE A 256 0.61 -27.24 -14.74
C ILE A 256 1.91 -26.76 -15.42
N THR A 257 2.63 -27.66 -16.07
CA THR A 257 3.90 -27.36 -16.76
C THR A 257 3.68 -26.42 -17.94
N GLU A 258 2.67 -26.68 -18.78
CA GLU A 258 2.30 -25.81 -19.89
C GLU A 258 1.88 -24.42 -19.42
N ALA A 259 1.07 -24.33 -18.36
CA ALA A 259 0.65 -23.07 -17.77
C ALA A 259 1.85 -22.25 -17.26
N TYR A 260 2.81 -22.92 -16.61
CA TYR A 260 4.05 -22.28 -16.16
C TYR A 260 4.90 -21.78 -17.33
N VAL A 261 5.04 -22.57 -18.39
CA VAL A 261 5.78 -22.20 -19.59
C VAL A 261 5.12 -21.02 -20.29
N LYS A 262 3.81 -21.04 -20.50
CA LYS A 262 3.04 -19.93 -21.07
C LYS A 262 3.34 -18.63 -20.32
N ILE A 263 3.26 -18.65 -18.99
CA ILE A 263 3.56 -17.48 -18.15
C ILE A 263 5.02 -17.04 -18.27
N ARG A 264 5.97 -17.98 -18.31
CA ARG A 264 7.40 -17.68 -18.45
C ARG A 264 7.70 -16.95 -19.76
N TYR A 265 6.96 -17.23 -20.82
CA TYR A 265 7.04 -16.57 -22.12
C TYR A 265 6.00 -15.46 -22.31
N GLY A 266 5.34 -15.00 -21.25
CA GLY A 266 4.47 -13.82 -21.26
C GLY A 266 3.04 -14.05 -21.74
N THR A 267 2.62 -15.30 -21.91
CA THR A 267 1.24 -15.68 -22.23
C THR A 267 0.48 -15.99 -20.94
N LEU A 268 -0.64 -15.32 -20.73
CA LEU A 268 -1.51 -15.52 -19.57
C LEU A 268 -2.67 -16.46 -19.91
N PRO A 269 -3.25 -17.17 -18.93
CA PRO A 269 -4.54 -17.81 -19.12
C PRO A 269 -5.57 -16.77 -19.55
N GLU A 270 -6.37 -17.09 -20.56
CA GLU A 270 -7.32 -16.15 -21.15
C GLU A 270 -8.56 -16.00 -20.26
N THR A 271 -8.88 -17.06 -19.50
CA THR A 271 -10.10 -17.14 -18.69
C THR A 271 -9.85 -17.54 -17.24
N ARG A 272 -10.81 -17.20 -16.37
CA ARG A 272 -10.82 -17.62 -14.96
C ARG A 272 -11.01 -19.14 -14.82
N ALA A 273 -11.78 -19.74 -15.74
CA ALA A 273 -12.01 -21.18 -15.77
C ALA A 273 -10.70 -21.95 -15.97
N GLU A 274 -9.85 -21.53 -16.91
CA GLU A 274 -8.52 -22.12 -17.13
C GLU A 274 -7.65 -22.05 -15.86
N LEU A 275 -7.65 -20.90 -15.17
CA LEU A 275 -6.89 -20.77 -13.92
C LEU A 275 -7.41 -21.73 -12.84
N GLU A 276 -8.72 -21.83 -12.68
CA GLU A 276 -9.33 -22.74 -11.70
C GLU A 276 -9.03 -24.20 -12.02
N GLU A 277 -9.00 -24.57 -13.31
CA GLU A 277 -8.61 -25.90 -13.79
C GLU A 277 -7.15 -26.23 -13.46
N ILE A 278 -6.21 -25.31 -13.74
CA ILE A 278 -4.78 -25.48 -13.40
C ILE A 278 -4.58 -25.65 -11.90
N LEU A 279 -5.27 -24.86 -11.08
CA LEU A 279 -5.20 -24.95 -9.62
C LEU A 279 -5.89 -26.20 -9.07
N ALA A 280 -6.90 -26.73 -9.76
CA ALA A 280 -7.51 -28.01 -9.42
C ALA A 280 -6.58 -29.18 -9.77
N ALA A 281 -5.90 -29.13 -10.91
CA ALA A 281 -4.88 -30.11 -11.29
C ALA A 281 -3.75 -30.18 -10.26
N TRP A 282 -3.27 -29.02 -9.78
CA TRP A 282 -2.29 -29.01 -8.70
C TRP A 282 -2.80 -29.66 -7.41
N ARG A 283 -4.06 -29.39 -7.02
CA ARG A 283 -4.65 -30.01 -5.82
C ARG A 283 -4.70 -31.54 -5.92
N ARG A 284 -5.11 -32.06 -7.09
CA ARG A 284 -5.13 -33.51 -7.34
C ARG A 284 -3.73 -34.13 -7.22
N VAL A 285 -2.71 -33.48 -7.77
CA VAL A 285 -1.31 -33.95 -7.66
C VAL A 285 -0.81 -33.86 -6.22
N ALA A 286 -1.17 -32.81 -5.48
CA ALA A 286 -0.74 -32.63 -4.10
C ALA A 286 -1.39 -33.61 -3.12
N GLU A 287 -2.57 -34.14 -3.44
CA GLU A 287 -3.26 -35.17 -2.66
C GLU A 287 -2.66 -36.57 -2.87
N THR A 288 -1.96 -36.78 -4.00
CA THR A 288 -1.25 -38.03 -4.30
C THR A 288 0.19 -37.97 -3.82
N GLU A 289 0.59 -38.87 -2.92
CA GLU A 289 1.99 -39.00 -2.51
C GLU A 289 2.87 -39.43 -3.70
N PRO A 290 4.06 -38.84 -3.87
CA PRO A 290 5.00 -39.28 -4.90
C PRO A 290 5.44 -40.71 -4.61
N THR A 291 5.32 -41.60 -5.59
CA THR A 291 5.78 -42.98 -5.45
C THR A 291 7.31 -43.01 -5.56
N ALA A 292 7.99 -43.23 -4.43
CA ALA A 292 9.45 -43.27 -4.33
C ALA A 292 10.05 -44.65 -4.72
N ASP A 293 9.30 -45.50 -5.42
CA ASP A 293 9.75 -46.84 -5.81
C ASP A 293 10.56 -46.79 -7.13
N ALA A 294 11.84 -46.42 -7.02
CA ALA A 294 12.89 -46.76 -7.99
C ALA A 294 14.27 -46.80 -7.32
#